data_AF-A0A922ML84-F1
#
_entry.id   AF-A0A922ML84-F1
#
_cell.length_a   1.000
_cell.length_b   1.000
_cell.length_c   1.000
_cell.angle_alpha   90.00
_cell.angle_beta   90.00
_cell.angle_gamma   90.00
#
_symmetry.space_group_name_H-M   'P 1'
#
loop_
_entity.id
_entity.type
_entity.pdbx_description
1 polymer ?
#
loop_
_entity_poly.entity_id
_entity_poly.type
_entity_poly.pdbx_seq_one_letter_code
_entity_poly.pdbx_strand_id
1 'polypeptide(L)'
;MESLITNLDLFVLLRSESTSFDHEVLFGAVVSRIGDCLSDEDRVVLKEFCRRFTRAALQRWQKSNRFLDNFRRKYENWLGANIDWPSFVQTLVNQEPSVDKAPRAPSVSPEPSTSTSIGTMTKRSRKPFEDLGSKQKKRRSDEHTGKDSSELAYAAAARLKEEGHGDIASVIEYMMKNPEVAAKLNETLKKPAKTIIFTPEKALGLLLSLKLSKWQYINYVA
;
A
#
# COMPACT_ATOMS: atom_id res chain seq x y z
N MET A 1 -15.06 -29.56 5.24
CA MET A 1 -13.93 -28.64 5.50
C MET A 1 -14.18 -27.39 4.70
N GLU A 2 -14.29 -26.22 5.33
CA GLU A 2 -14.30 -24.96 4.58
C GLU A 2 -12.92 -24.81 3.93
N SER A 3 -12.88 -25.01 2.62
CA SER A 3 -11.67 -24.96 1.82
C SER A 3 -11.12 -23.55 1.87
N LEU A 4 -9.96 -23.36 2.52
CA LEU A 4 -9.20 -22.11 2.51
C LEU A 4 -8.57 -21.94 1.12
N ILE A 5 -9.38 -21.53 0.14
CA ILE A 5 -8.99 -21.46 -1.27
C ILE A 5 -8.37 -20.11 -1.57
N THR A 6 -8.90 -19.04 -0.96
CA THR A 6 -8.61 -17.67 -1.35
C THR A 6 -7.94 -16.87 -0.24
N ASN A 7 -7.17 -15.85 -0.62
CA ASN A 7 -6.57 -14.91 0.33
C ASN A 7 -7.63 -14.20 1.20
N LEU A 8 -8.86 -14.10 0.72
CA LEU A 8 -9.99 -13.59 1.50
C LEU A 8 -10.28 -14.48 2.71
N ASP A 9 -10.24 -15.80 2.55
CA ASP A 9 -10.55 -16.75 3.61
C ASP A 9 -9.52 -16.65 4.75
N LEU A 10 -8.23 -16.59 4.39
CA LEU A 10 -7.15 -16.34 5.34
C LEU A 10 -7.28 -14.97 6.02
N PHE A 11 -7.71 -13.94 5.29
CA PHE A 11 -7.89 -12.61 5.85
C PHE A 11 -9.07 -12.55 6.84
N VAL A 12 -10.19 -13.20 6.51
CA VAL A 12 -11.36 -13.30 7.40
C VAL A 12 -10.96 -14.05 8.67
N LEU A 13 -10.27 -15.17 8.53
CA LEU A 13 -9.80 -15.99 9.65
C LEU A 13 -8.81 -15.23 10.54
N LEU A 14 -7.89 -14.46 9.95
CA LEU A 14 -7.00 -13.56 10.71
C LEU A 14 -7.78 -12.50 11.50
N ARG A 15 -8.85 -11.97 10.93
CA ARG A 15 -9.67 -10.90 11.54
C ARG A 15 -10.68 -11.41 12.56
N SER A 16 -11.11 -12.67 12.47
CA SER A 16 -12.00 -13.29 13.46
C SER A 16 -11.24 -13.67 14.73
N GLU A 17 -10.01 -14.15 14.59
CA GLU A 17 -9.18 -14.62 15.71
C GLU A 17 -8.40 -13.47 16.40
N SER A 18 -8.12 -12.38 15.68
CA SER A 18 -7.38 -11.25 16.26
C SER A 18 -7.76 -9.88 15.69
N THR A 19 -7.67 -8.87 16.56
CA THR A 19 -7.74 -7.47 16.17
C THR A 19 -6.43 -6.98 15.52
N SER A 20 -5.31 -7.67 15.79
CA SER A 20 -3.97 -7.39 15.31
C SER A 20 -3.53 -8.38 14.21
N PHE A 21 -2.64 -7.94 13.30
CA PHE A 21 -2.08 -8.80 12.24
C PHE A 21 -0.96 -9.68 12.80
N ASP A 22 -1.27 -10.57 13.73
CA ASP A 22 -0.30 -11.50 14.29
C ASP A 22 -0.23 -12.81 13.49
N HIS A 23 0.98 -13.14 13.07
CA HIS A 23 1.29 -14.38 12.37
C HIS A 23 1.20 -15.65 13.23
N GLU A 24 1.43 -15.56 14.55
CA GLU A 24 1.34 -16.73 15.44
C GLU A 24 -0.12 -17.19 15.59
N VAL A 25 -1.04 -16.22 15.67
CA VAL A 25 -2.48 -16.48 15.72
C VAL A 25 -2.96 -17.11 14.41
N LEU A 26 -2.51 -16.57 13.27
CA LEU A 26 -2.83 -17.15 11.96
C LEU A 26 -2.30 -18.57 11.84
N PHE A 27 -1.06 -18.80 12.26
CA PHE A 27 -0.44 -20.11 12.23
C PHE A 27 -1.22 -21.11 13.09
N GLY A 28 -1.55 -20.76 14.33
CA GLY A 28 -2.33 -21.60 15.24
C GLY A 28 -3.72 -21.94 14.68
N ALA A 29 -4.41 -20.97 14.09
CA ALA A 29 -5.72 -21.20 13.48
C ALA A 29 -5.65 -22.06 12.21
N VAL A 30 -4.59 -21.92 11.39
CA VAL A 30 -4.37 -22.78 10.21
C VAL A 30 -4.00 -24.20 10.64
N VAL A 31 -3.11 -24.38 11.62
CA VAL A 31 -2.74 -25.70 12.16
C VAL A 31 -3.94 -26.39 12.79
N SER A 32 -4.78 -25.66 13.54
CA SER A 32 -6.01 -26.21 14.12
C SER A 32 -7.00 -26.73 13.08
N ARG A 33 -6.95 -26.19 11.84
CA ARG A 33 -7.78 -26.64 10.72
C ARG A 33 -7.16 -27.77 9.89
N ILE A 34 -5.83 -27.84 9.80
CA ILE A 34 -5.10 -28.88 9.06
C ILE A 34 -4.93 -30.15 9.90
N GLY A 35 -4.91 -30.03 11.24
CA GLY A 35 -4.62 -31.11 12.16
C GLY A 35 -3.12 -31.28 12.45
N ASP A 36 -2.79 -32.13 13.42
CA ASP A 36 -1.43 -32.30 13.96
C ASP A 36 -0.47 -33.12 13.07
N CYS A 37 -0.82 -33.38 11.81
CA CYS A 37 -0.06 -34.24 10.90
C CYS A 37 1.22 -33.59 10.32
N LEU A 38 1.60 -32.40 10.79
CA LEU A 38 2.72 -31.63 10.24
C LEU A 38 4.04 -31.97 10.93
N SER A 39 5.03 -32.34 10.13
CA SER A 39 6.44 -32.46 10.55
C SER A 39 6.95 -31.11 11.06
N ASP A 40 7.97 -31.13 11.92
CA ASP A 40 8.61 -29.91 12.45
C ASP A 40 9.16 -29.01 11.33
N GLU A 41 9.65 -29.62 10.25
CA GLU A 41 10.14 -28.91 9.06
C GLU A 41 9.00 -28.18 8.32
N ASP A 42 7.85 -28.85 8.16
CA ASP A 42 6.66 -28.28 7.52
C ASP A 42 6.06 -27.15 8.37
N ARG A 43 6.11 -27.27 9.69
CA ARG A 43 5.69 -26.22 10.64
C ARG A 43 6.50 -24.95 10.42
N VAL A 44 7.81 -25.05 10.20
CA VAL A 44 8.68 -23.89 9.93
C VAL A 44 8.32 -23.22 8.61
N VAL A 45 8.11 -24.00 7.55
CA VAL A 45 7.74 -23.46 6.23
C VAL A 45 6.37 -22.79 6.26
N LEU A 46 5.40 -23.41 6.93
CA LEU A 46 4.06 -22.87 7.11
C LEU A 46 4.08 -21.58 7.93
N LYS A 47 4.90 -21.53 8.99
CA LYS A 47 5.07 -20.33 9.82
C LYS A 47 5.66 -19.16 9.03
N GLU A 48 6.65 -19.41 8.18
CA GLU A 48 7.21 -18.39 7.29
C GLU A 48 6.18 -17.93 6.24
N PHE A 49 5.35 -18.83 5.72
CA PHE A 49 4.23 -18.49 4.85
C PHE A 49 3.23 -17.55 5.56
N CYS A 50 2.77 -17.92 6.76
CA CYS A 50 1.87 -17.09 7.58
C CYS A 50 2.48 -15.70 7.84
N ARG A 51 3.78 -15.63 8.15
CA ARG A 51 4.49 -14.35 8.36
C ARG A 51 4.51 -13.48 7.11
N ARG A 52 4.76 -14.06 5.94
CA ARG A 52 4.74 -13.34 4.66
C ARG A 52 3.34 -12.83 4.34
N PHE A 53 2.33 -13.68 4.54
CA PHE A 53 0.94 -13.31 4.32
C PHE A 53 0.50 -12.17 5.24
N THR A 54 0.71 -12.27 6.55
CA THR A 54 0.30 -11.22 7.50
C THR A 54 1.01 -9.90 7.22
N ARG A 55 2.30 -9.92 6.87
CA ARG A 55 3.03 -8.71 6.46
C ARG A 55 2.44 -8.10 5.20
N ALA A 56 2.13 -8.92 4.20
CA ALA A 56 1.53 -8.48 2.94
C ALA A 56 0.11 -7.92 3.14
N ALA A 57 -0.68 -8.54 4.02
CA ALA A 57 -2.02 -8.12 4.38
C ALA A 57 -1.98 -6.80 5.18
N LEU A 58 -1.10 -6.69 6.18
CA LEU A 58 -0.92 -5.48 6.99
C LEU A 58 -0.51 -4.27 6.14
N GLN A 59 0.45 -4.44 5.21
CA GLN A 59 0.86 -3.36 4.33
C GLN A 59 -0.30 -2.86 3.45
N ARG A 60 -1.13 -3.77 2.96
CA ARG A 60 -2.31 -3.43 2.14
C ARG A 60 -3.42 -2.82 2.99
N TRP A 61 -3.59 -3.28 4.22
CA TRP A 61 -4.52 -2.73 5.20
C TRP A 61 -4.20 -1.28 5.54
N GLN A 62 -2.92 -0.99 5.81
CA GLN A 62 -2.44 0.38 6.04
C GLN A 62 -2.65 1.28 4.81
N LYS A 63 -2.39 0.77 3.60
CA LYS A 63 -2.62 1.50 2.33
C LYS A 63 -4.10 1.72 1.99
N SER A 64 -5.01 1.13 2.76
CA SER A 64 -6.47 1.28 2.63
C SER A 64 -7.05 2.13 3.76
N ASN A 65 -6.21 2.87 4.50
CA ASN A 65 -6.58 3.66 5.67
C ASN A 65 -7.28 2.82 6.75
N ARG A 66 -6.97 1.52 6.83
CA ARG A 66 -7.57 0.58 7.79
C ARG A 66 -9.10 0.51 7.70
N PHE A 67 -9.67 0.75 6.51
CA PHE A 67 -11.10 0.66 6.26
C PHE A 67 -11.43 -0.59 5.42
N LEU A 68 -12.36 -1.42 5.90
CA LEU A 68 -12.66 -2.72 5.30
C LEU A 68 -13.14 -2.59 3.85
N ASP A 69 -14.07 -1.69 3.59
CA ASP A 69 -14.65 -1.53 2.25
C ASP A 69 -13.62 -1.04 1.24
N ASN A 70 -12.75 -0.11 1.66
CA ASN A 70 -11.67 0.38 0.82
C ASN A 70 -10.64 -0.72 0.55
N PHE A 71 -10.34 -1.55 1.55
CA PHE A 71 -9.44 -2.68 1.40
C PHE A 71 -10.00 -3.71 0.42
N ARG A 72 -11.29 -4.07 0.55
CA ARG A 72 -11.97 -4.99 -0.37
C ARG A 72 -11.98 -4.47 -1.80
N ARG A 73 -12.42 -3.23 -2.03
CA ARG A 73 -12.46 -2.63 -3.38
C ARG A 73 -11.08 -2.48 -4.02
N LYS A 74 -10.07 -2.06 -3.24
CA LYS A 74 -8.72 -1.77 -3.76
C LYS A 74 -7.88 -3.01 -4.01
N TYR A 75 -8.15 -4.10 -3.26
CA TYR A 75 -7.37 -5.33 -3.30
C TYR A 75 -8.21 -6.56 -3.65
N GLU A 76 -9.37 -6.38 -4.29
CA GLU A 76 -10.27 -7.44 -4.72
C GLU A 76 -9.54 -8.55 -5.51
N ASN A 77 -8.77 -8.15 -6.52
CA ASN A 77 -7.97 -9.08 -7.32
C ASN A 77 -6.93 -9.87 -6.50
N TRP A 78 -6.44 -9.30 -5.41
CA TRP A 78 -5.49 -9.99 -4.52
C TRP A 78 -6.23 -10.92 -3.55
N LEU A 79 -7.38 -10.49 -3.03
CA LEU A 79 -8.23 -11.28 -2.13
C LEU A 79 -8.82 -12.49 -2.83
N GLY A 80 -9.24 -12.34 -4.09
CA GLY A 80 -9.75 -13.43 -4.93
C GLY A 80 -8.65 -14.29 -5.56
N ALA A 81 -7.37 -13.96 -5.39
CA ALA A 81 -6.29 -14.83 -5.86
C ALA A 81 -6.24 -16.09 -4.99
N ASN A 82 -6.08 -17.23 -5.67
CA ASN A 82 -5.86 -18.52 -5.01
C ASN A 82 -4.57 -18.45 -4.18
N ILE A 83 -4.61 -19.14 -3.05
CA ILE A 83 -3.45 -19.23 -2.18
C ILE A 83 -2.47 -20.24 -2.80
N ASP A 84 -1.24 -19.78 -3.05
CA ASP A 84 -0.11 -20.65 -3.36
C ASP A 84 0.35 -21.34 -2.07
N TRP A 85 -0.41 -22.35 -1.65
CA TRP A 85 -0.09 -23.15 -0.48
C TRP A 85 1.23 -23.88 -0.67
N PRO A 86 2.05 -24.06 0.39
CA PRO A 86 3.17 -24.98 0.36
C PRO A 86 2.72 -26.36 -0.12
N SER A 87 3.57 -27.04 -0.88
CA SER A 87 3.25 -28.32 -1.55
C SER A 87 2.65 -29.36 -0.60
N PHE A 88 3.14 -29.44 0.64
CA PHE A 88 2.61 -30.36 1.66
C PHE A 88 1.15 -30.05 2.05
N VAL A 89 0.76 -28.78 2.13
CA VAL A 89 -0.62 -28.37 2.43
C VAL A 89 -1.55 -28.65 1.25
N GLN A 90 -1.06 -28.52 0.01
CA GLN A 90 -1.86 -28.87 -1.18
C GLN A 90 -2.23 -30.35 -1.20
N THR A 91 -1.32 -31.24 -0.79
CA THR A 91 -1.62 -32.69 -0.67
C THR A 91 -2.64 -33.00 0.41
N LEU A 92 -2.63 -32.27 1.54
CA LEU A 92 -3.59 -32.45 2.63
C LEU A 92 -4.96 -31.85 2.32
N VAL A 93 -5.02 -30.70 1.65
CA VAL A 93 -6.29 -30.03 1.30
C VAL A 93 -7.02 -30.74 0.15
N ASN A 94 -6.30 -31.47 -0.71
CA ASN A 94 -6.88 -32.25 -1.80
C ASN A 94 -7.15 -33.73 -1.46
N GLN A 95 -6.91 -34.17 -0.21
CA GLN A 95 -7.36 -35.49 0.22
C GLN A 95 -8.86 -35.46 0.54
N GLU A 96 -9.69 -35.65 -0.49
CA GLU A 96 -10.95 -36.36 -0.29
C GLU A 96 -10.64 -37.81 0.14
N PRO A 97 -11.49 -38.45 0.98
CA PRO A 97 -11.30 -39.82 1.41
C PRO A 97 -11.49 -40.76 0.20
N SER A 98 -10.39 -41.12 -0.48
CA SER A 98 -10.45 -42.14 -1.51
C SER A 98 -10.68 -43.50 -0.85
N VAL A 99 -11.91 -43.99 -0.93
CA VAL A 99 -12.21 -45.41 -0.77
C VAL A 99 -11.45 -46.17 -1.87
N ASP A 100 -10.55 -47.05 -1.41
CA ASP A 100 -10.00 -48.23 -2.07
C ASP A 100 -10.02 -48.29 -3.60
N LYS A 101 -8.84 -48.15 -4.22
CA LYS A 101 -8.41 -49.16 -5.20
C LYS A 101 -6.89 -49.22 -5.40
N ALA A 102 -6.42 -50.46 -5.32
CA ALA A 102 -5.07 -50.98 -5.41
C ALA A 102 -4.32 -50.65 -6.74
N PRO A 103 -2.99 -50.91 -6.81
CA PRO A 103 -2.05 -50.20 -7.66
C PRO A 103 -1.92 -50.80 -9.07
N ARG A 104 -1.60 -49.97 -10.07
CA ARG A 104 -1.06 -50.46 -11.35
C ARG A 104 0.13 -49.62 -11.82
N ALA A 105 1.23 -50.36 -11.95
CA ALA A 105 2.58 -50.12 -12.47
C ALA A 105 2.94 -48.84 -13.27
N PRO A 106 4.21 -48.39 -13.17
CA PRO A 106 4.74 -47.25 -13.90
C PRO A 106 5.17 -47.63 -15.32
N SER A 107 4.97 -46.74 -16.29
CA SER A 107 5.65 -46.81 -17.59
C SER A 107 6.13 -45.43 -18.01
N VAL A 108 7.44 -45.40 -18.29
CA VAL A 108 8.30 -44.28 -18.66
C VAL A 108 8.13 -43.93 -20.14
N SER A 109 8.10 -42.62 -20.47
CA SER A 109 9.04 -41.99 -21.43
C SER A 109 8.66 -40.54 -21.77
N PRO A 110 9.63 -39.60 -21.88
CA PRO A 110 9.42 -38.21 -22.25
C PRO A 110 9.77 -37.93 -23.73
N GLU A 111 9.10 -36.98 -24.36
CA GLU A 111 9.63 -36.25 -25.52
C GLU A 111 9.34 -34.74 -25.41
N PRO A 112 10.27 -33.87 -25.84
CA PRO A 112 10.17 -32.42 -25.67
C PRO A 112 9.51 -31.77 -26.88
N SER A 113 8.47 -30.96 -26.65
CA SER A 113 7.96 -30.03 -27.66
C SER A 113 8.40 -28.61 -27.33
N THR A 114 9.35 -28.14 -28.14
CA THR A 114 9.71 -26.73 -28.31
C THR A 114 8.48 -25.95 -28.76
N SER A 115 8.08 -24.93 -28.01
CA SER A 115 7.14 -23.92 -28.51
C SER A 115 7.56 -22.54 -28.02
N THR A 116 8.09 -21.79 -28.98
CA THR A 116 8.33 -20.36 -28.95
C THR A 116 7.00 -19.63 -28.75
N SER A 117 6.70 -19.24 -27.50
CA SER A 117 5.59 -18.32 -27.24
C SER A 117 6.08 -16.88 -27.34
N ILE A 118 5.69 -16.22 -28.43
CA ILE A 118 5.75 -14.77 -28.62
C ILE A 118 4.99 -14.12 -27.46
N GLY A 119 5.69 -13.34 -26.64
CA GLY A 119 5.13 -12.70 -25.45
C GLY A 119 4.03 -11.69 -25.80
N THR A 120 2.78 -12.05 -25.55
CA THR A 120 1.67 -11.09 -25.42
C THR A 120 1.93 -10.19 -24.23
N MET A 121 2.44 -8.99 -24.49
CA MET A 121 2.54 -7.88 -23.54
C MET A 121 1.13 -7.52 -23.03
N THR A 122 0.73 -8.09 -21.91
CA THR A 122 -0.44 -7.62 -21.16
C THR A 122 -0.15 -6.20 -20.70
N LYS A 123 -0.68 -5.19 -21.40
CA LYS A 123 -0.60 -3.78 -21.00
C LYS A 123 -1.39 -3.62 -19.69
N ARG A 124 -0.70 -3.65 -18.55
CA ARG A 124 -1.28 -3.20 -17.27
C ARG A 124 -1.76 -1.76 -17.44
N SER A 125 -3.00 -1.48 -17.03
CA SER A 125 -3.51 -0.12 -16.98
C SER A 125 -2.57 0.73 -16.12
N ARG A 126 -2.09 1.83 -16.69
CA ARG A 126 -1.19 2.75 -15.98
C ARG A 126 -2.04 3.50 -14.96
N LYS A 127 -1.57 3.52 -13.72
CA LYS A 127 -2.13 4.41 -12.70
C LYS A 127 -2.06 5.87 -13.18
N PRO A 128 -3.09 6.68 -12.87
CA PRO A 128 -3.11 8.10 -13.17
C PRO A 128 -1.93 8.80 -12.48
N PHE A 129 -1.48 9.93 -13.03
CA PHE A 129 -0.22 10.55 -12.61
C PHE A 129 -0.27 11.03 -11.15
N GLU A 130 -1.44 11.49 -10.73
CA GLU A 130 -1.79 12.04 -9.42
C GLU A 130 -1.52 11.01 -8.31
N ASP A 131 -1.83 9.74 -8.58
CA ASP A 131 -1.73 8.60 -7.65
C ASP A 131 -0.32 7.99 -7.54
N LEU A 132 0.64 8.49 -8.31
CA LEU A 132 2.00 7.98 -8.30
C LEU A 132 2.82 8.51 -7.13
N GLY A 133 3.73 7.68 -6.61
CA GLY A 133 4.75 8.12 -5.65
C GLY A 133 5.78 9.07 -6.28
N SER A 134 6.41 9.92 -5.47
CA SER A 134 7.39 10.94 -5.91
C SER A 134 8.49 10.39 -6.84
N LYS A 135 9.07 9.23 -6.52
CA LYS A 135 10.08 8.56 -7.36
C LYS A 135 9.54 8.18 -8.74
N GLN A 136 8.28 7.77 -8.83
CA GLN A 136 7.67 7.33 -10.09
C GLN A 136 7.16 8.51 -10.91
N LYS A 137 6.67 9.58 -10.26
CA LYS A 137 6.40 10.88 -10.90
C LYS A 137 7.66 11.41 -11.57
N LYS A 138 8.78 11.45 -10.82
CA LYS A 138 10.08 11.87 -11.33
C LYS A 138 10.50 11.09 -12.58
N ARG A 139 10.48 9.75 -12.53
CA ARG A 139 10.84 8.92 -13.71
C ARG A 139 9.96 9.16 -14.94
N ARG A 140 8.68 9.52 -14.75
CA ARG A 140 7.77 9.85 -15.87
C ARG A 140 7.94 11.28 -16.37
N SER A 141 8.29 12.23 -15.48
CA SER A 141 8.55 13.62 -15.85
C SER A 141 9.96 13.84 -16.39
N ASP A 142 10.91 12.94 -16.10
CA ASP A 142 12.32 13.04 -16.55
C ASP A 142 12.42 13.11 -18.08
N GLU A 143 11.47 12.51 -18.81
CA GLU A 143 11.35 12.60 -20.27
C GLU A 143 11.05 14.04 -20.77
N HIS A 144 10.55 14.91 -19.90
CA HIS A 144 10.23 16.30 -20.21
C HIS A 144 11.23 17.30 -19.61
N THR A 145 12.19 16.83 -18.80
CA THR A 145 13.22 17.67 -18.17
C THR A 145 14.17 18.31 -19.20
N GLY A 146 14.28 17.76 -20.41
CA GLY A 146 15.10 18.32 -21.50
C GLY A 146 14.38 19.32 -22.41
N LYS A 147 13.11 19.66 -22.16
CA LYS A 147 12.34 20.63 -22.96
C LYS A 147 12.46 22.04 -22.37
N ASP A 148 12.19 23.04 -23.21
CA ASP A 148 12.24 24.45 -22.82
C ASP A 148 11.29 24.73 -21.65
N SER A 149 11.89 25.13 -20.52
CA SER A 149 11.18 25.34 -19.26
C SER A 149 10.17 26.50 -19.33
N SER A 150 10.38 27.45 -20.24
CA SER A 150 9.48 28.56 -20.52
C SER A 150 8.18 28.11 -21.18
N GLU A 151 8.24 27.22 -22.17
CA GLU A 151 7.07 26.70 -22.86
C GLU A 151 6.21 25.83 -21.94
N LEU A 152 6.86 25.02 -21.10
CA LEU A 152 6.19 24.21 -20.08
C LEU A 152 5.47 25.08 -19.04
N ALA A 153 6.10 26.17 -18.60
CA ALA A 153 5.48 27.11 -17.65
C ALA A 153 4.29 27.84 -18.28
N TYR A 154 4.38 28.23 -19.55
CA TYR A 154 3.28 28.84 -20.28
C TYR A 154 2.11 27.86 -20.48
N ALA A 155 2.39 26.63 -20.89
CA ALA A 155 1.37 25.59 -21.03
C ALA A 155 0.67 25.27 -19.70
N ALA A 156 1.43 25.25 -18.59
CA ALA A 156 0.87 25.08 -17.25
C ALA A 156 -0.04 26.27 -16.85
N ALA A 157 0.39 27.50 -17.10
CA ALA A 157 -0.42 28.69 -16.81
C ALA A 157 -1.72 28.72 -17.64
N ALA A 158 -1.67 28.33 -18.92
CA ALA A 158 -2.85 28.24 -19.78
C ALA A 158 -3.85 27.20 -19.25
N ARG A 159 -3.39 26.01 -18.85
CA ARG A 159 -4.24 24.98 -18.26
C ARG A 159 -4.88 25.42 -16.94
N LEU A 160 -4.13 26.09 -16.09
CA LEU A 160 -4.67 26.63 -14.83
C LEU A 160 -5.74 27.72 -15.07
N LYS A 161 -5.63 28.51 -16.14
CA LYS A 161 -6.69 29.44 -16.54
C LYS A 161 -7.95 28.71 -17.01
N GLU A 162 -7.81 27.66 -17.81
CA GLU A 162 -8.93 26.81 -18.25
C GLU A 162 -9.66 26.15 -17.08
N GLU A 163 -8.93 25.74 -16.05
CA GLU A 163 -9.46 25.12 -14.83
C GLU A 163 -10.08 26.12 -13.83
N GLY A 164 -10.01 27.43 -14.11
CA GLY A 164 -10.56 28.49 -13.26
C GLY A 164 -9.62 28.99 -12.16
N HIS A 165 -8.37 28.55 -12.13
CA HIS A 165 -7.33 28.97 -11.19
C HIS A 165 -6.52 30.17 -11.71
N GLY A 166 -7.23 31.25 -12.06
CA GLY A 166 -6.64 32.45 -12.66
C GLY A 166 -5.56 33.14 -11.82
N ASP A 167 -5.70 33.12 -10.49
CA ASP A 167 -4.74 33.74 -9.58
C ASP A 167 -3.37 33.05 -9.66
N ILE A 168 -3.35 31.70 -9.65
CA ILE A 168 -2.12 30.91 -9.72
C ILE A 168 -1.46 31.09 -11.09
N ALA A 169 -2.25 31.09 -12.17
CA ALA A 169 -1.73 31.35 -13.50
C ALA A 169 -1.10 32.74 -13.62
N SER A 170 -1.73 33.77 -13.03
CA SER A 170 -1.20 35.14 -13.01
C SER A 170 0.11 35.23 -12.23
N VAL A 171 0.24 34.48 -11.12
CA VAL A 171 1.49 34.37 -10.36
C VAL A 171 2.59 33.71 -11.18
N ILE A 172 2.28 32.62 -11.89
CA ILE A 172 3.25 31.93 -12.76
C ILE A 172 3.72 32.87 -13.88
N GLU A 173 2.81 33.55 -14.57
CA GLU A 173 3.15 34.53 -15.61
C GLU A 173 4.00 35.69 -15.07
N TYR A 174 3.68 36.18 -13.88
CA TYR A 174 4.45 37.22 -13.21
C TYR A 174 5.86 36.75 -12.83
N MET A 175 6.00 35.51 -12.34
CA MET A 175 7.29 34.89 -12.02
C MET A 175 8.15 34.65 -13.26
N MET A 176 7.53 34.29 -14.39
CA MET A 176 8.24 34.17 -15.68
C MET A 176 8.82 35.50 -16.16
N LYS A 177 8.09 36.61 -15.95
CA LYS A 177 8.55 37.96 -16.31
C LYS A 177 9.58 38.52 -15.33
N ASN A 178 9.57 38.06 -14.07
CA ASN A 178 10.41 38.59 -12.99
C ASN A 178 11.11 37.47 -12.21
N PRO A 179 12.22 36.91 -12.72
CA PRO A 179 12.93 35.80 -12.08
C PRO A 179 13.53 36.17 -10.71
N GLU A 180 13.85 37.44 -10.48
CA GLU A 180 14.37 37.92 -9.19
C GLU A 180 13.35 37.77 -8.05
N VAL A 181 12.06 37.92 -8.36
CA VAL A 181 10.99 37.78 -7.37
C VAL A 181 10.84 36.32 -6.96
N ALA A 182 11.04 35.38 -7.90
CA ALA A 182 11.00 33.94 -7.60
C ALA A 182 12.09 33.53 -6.59
N ALA A 183 13.28 34.13 -6.65
CA ALA A 183 14.33 33.90 -5.66
C ALA A 183 13.92 34.39 -4.26
N LYS A 184 13.40 35.62 -4.15
CA LYS A 184 12.90 36.19 -2.89
C LYS A 184 11.75 35.38 -2.29
N LEU A 185 10.85 34.86 -3.13
CA LEU A 185 9.71 34.04 -2.71
C LEU A 185 10.16 32.68 -2.15
N ASN A 186 11.19 32.07 -2.76
CA ASN A 186 11.78 30.85 -2.22
C ASN A 186 12.46 31.09 -0.86
N GLU A 187 13.08 32.25 -0.65
CA GLU A 187 13.66 32.61 0.65
C GLU A 187 12.60 32.84 1.73
N THR A 188 11.44 33.41 1.37
CA THR A 188 10.34 33.59 2.32
C THR A 188 9.63 32.27 2.64
N LEU A 189 9.46 31.37 1.67
CA LEU A 189 8.85 30.04 1.86
C LEU A 189 9.71 29.09 2.68
N LYS A 190 11.05 29.19 2.59
CA LYS A 190 11.98 28.37 3.39
C LYS A 190 12.00 28.75 4.86
N LYS A 191 11.56 29.96 5.22
CA LYS A 191 11.43 30.35 6.61
C LYS A 191 10.24 29.58 7.18
N PRO A 192 10.41 28.76 8.24
CA PRO A 192 9.28 28.11 8.87
C PRO A 192 8.31 29.23 9.27
N ALA A 193 7.07 29.15 8.79
CA ALA A 193 6.02 30.02 9.27
C ALA A 193 6.03 29.88 10.80
N LYS A 194 6.35 30.98 11.51
CA LYS A 194 6.23 30.99 12.96
C LYS A 194 4.75 30.89 13.25
N THR A 195 4.24 29.67 13.40
CA THR A 195 2.89 29.39 13.90
C THR A 195 2.89 29.65 15.40
N ILE A 196 3.15 30.91 15.78
CA ILE A 196 2.88 31.38 17.13
C ILE A 196 1.37 31.59 17.16
N ILE A 197 0.64 30.54 17.55
CA ILE A 197 -0.83 30.52 17.61
C ILE A 197 -1.33 31.60 18.58
N PHE A 198 -0.55 31.89 19.63
CA PHE A 198 -0.85 32.92 20.63
C PHE A 198 0.36 33.80 20.91
N THR A 199 0.15 35.12 20.98
CA THR A 199 1.16 36.03 21.53
C THR A 199 1.45 35.66 23.00
N PRO A 200 2.65 35.93 23.54
CA PRO A 200 3.01 35.58 24.92
C PRO A 200 1.99 36.11 25.95
N GLU A 201 1.44 37.30 25.70
CA GLU A 201 0.41 37.91 26.52
C GLU A 201 -0.92 37.14 26.48
N LYS A 202 -1.34 36.68 25.29
CA LYS A 202 -2.54 35.85 25.14
C LYS A 202 -2.35 34.48 25.76
N ALA A 203 -1.18 33.87 25.59
CA ALA A 203 -0.80 32.62 26.24
C ALA A 203 -0.88 32.74 27.77
N LEU A 204 -0.37 33.83 28.34
CA LEU A 204 -0.44 34.12 29.77
C LEU A 204 -1.88 34.36 30.24
N GLY A 205 -2.68 35.12 29.49
CA GLY A 205 -4.10 35.32 29.78
C GLY A 205 -4.88 34.02 29.78
N LEU A 206 -4.55 33.10 28.86
CA LEU A 206 -5.18 31.78 28.76
C LEU A 206 -4.78 30.86 29.92
N LEU A 207 -3.49 30.90 30.34
CA LEU A 207 -2.99 30.21 31.53
C LEU A 207 -3.72 30.65 32.80
N LEU A 208 -3.88 31.97 32.99
CA LEU A 208 -4.51 32.57 34.17
C LEU A 208 -6.03 32.35 34.20
N SER A 209 -6.72 32.55 33.07
CA SER A 209 -8.18 32.38 32.97
C SER A 209 -8.62 30.94 33.19
N LEU A 210 -7.87 29.96 32.66
CA LEU A 210 -8.15 28.54 32.83
C LEU A 210 -7.55 27.95 34.12
N LYS A 211 -6.84 28.75 34.92
CA LYS A 211 -6.12 28.32 36.14
C LYS A 211 -5.26 27.07 35.91
N LEU A 212 -4.63 27.00 34.74
CA LEU A 212 -3.79 25.86 34.38
C LEU A 212 -2.45 25.96 35.12
N SER A 213 -1.96 24.83 35.62
CA SER A 213 -0.56 24.72 36.01
C SER A 213 0.34 24.82 34.77
N LYS A 214 1.59 25.24 34.97
CA LYS A 214 2.61 25.29 33.90
C LYS A 214 2.71 23.96 33.14
N TRP A 215 2.62 22.83 33.85
CA TRP A 215 2.72 21.50 33.26
C TRP A 215 1.50 21.15 32.41
N GLN A 216 0.30 21.53 32.84
CA GLN A 216 -0.93 21.34 32.05
C GLN A 216 -0.91 22.21 30.78
N TYR A 217 -0.47 23.46 30.88
CA TYR A 217 -0.37 24.34 29.71
C TYR A 217 0.55 23.78 28.62
N ILE A 218 1.71 23.23 29.02
CA ILE A 218 2.68 22.63 28.08
C ILE A 218 2.12 21.37 27.41
N ASN A 219 1.34 20.55 28.13
CA ASN A 219 0.85 19.28 27.58
C ASN A 219 -0.47 19.39 26.79
N TYR A 220 -1.29 20.41 27.06
CA TYR A 220 -2.63 20.51 26.49
C TYR A 220 -2.84 21.68 25.54
N VAL A 221 -1.93 22.68 25.49
CA VAL A 221 -2.11 23.92 24.72
C VAL A 221 -0.91 24.27 23.83
N ALA A 222 0.32 24.02 24.28
CA ALA A 222 1.55 24.33 23.55
C ALA A 222 1.91 23.26 22.49
#